data_AF-A0A8H7MCJ5-F1
#
_entry.id   AF-A0A8H7MCJ5-F1
#
_cell.length_a   1.000
_cell.length_b   1.000
_cell.length_c   1.000
_cell.angle_alpha   90.00
_cell.angle_beta   90.00
_cell.angle_gamma   90.00
#
_symmetry.space_group_name_H-M   'P 1'
#
loop_
_entity.id
_entity.type
_entity.pdbx_description
1 polymer ?
#
loop_
_entity_poly.entity_id
_entity_poly.type
_entity_poly.pdbx_seq_one_letter_code
_entity_poly.pdbx_strand_id
1 'polypeptide(L)'
;MRYYGLWSFTEGACVLSGLGYNGVDMVTGRVKWDRMKNARPFELEFAQAADSYVRNWNVRTHTWLRDYVYVRCLGLGSRFLPRMISFIVSAMWHGFNPAHYLSFAAAAIIQTIAKGARRQIRPVFLDRQGDPARTKKYYDVLTWLLTQLTVAFIFVPFIFPDFGTSVVVWKRTMGIP
;
A
#
# COMPACT_ATOMS: atom_id res chain seq x y z
N MET A 1 11.08 9.72 2.12
CA MET A 1 11.39 10.91 2.94
C MET A 1 10.67 12.19 2.49
N ARG A 2 10.80 12.66 1.24
CA ARG A 2 10.18 13.95 0.81
C ARG A 2 8.65 14.02 1.04
N TYR A 3 7.92 12.95 0.72
CA TYR A 3 6.47 12.91 0.89
C TYR A 3 6.01 12.88 2.37
N TYR A 4 6.78 12.26 3.27
CA TYR A 4 6.43 12.24 4.69
C TYR A 4 6.46 13.65 5.27
N GLY A 5 7.53 14.41 5.02
CA GLY A 5 7.64 15.79 5.50
C GLY A 5 6.52 16.68 4.98
N LEU A 6 6.25 16.63 3.66
CA LEU A 6 5.19 17.43 3.05
C LEU A 6 3.81 17.07 3.61
N TRP A 7 3.48 15.77 3.69
CA TRP A 7 2.19 15.34 4.22
C TRP A 7 2.04 15.64 5.71
N SER A 8 3.08 15.48 6.52
CA SER A 8 3.07 15.86 7.93
C SER A 8 2.87 17.36 8.11
N PHE A 9 3.45 18.20 7.26
CA PHE A 9 3.24 19.65 7.29
C PHE A 9 1.79 20.00 6.97
N THR A 10 1.22 19.45 5.89
CA THR A 10 -0.18 19.67 5.53
C THR A 10 -1.15 19.13 6.60
N GLU A 11 -0.83 17.98 7.20
CA GLU A 11 -1.62 17.40 8.29
C GLU A 11 -1.57 18.32 9.53
N GLY A 12 -0.40 18.83 9.89
CA GLY A 12 -0.24 19.80 10.98
C GLY A 12 -1.07 21.06 10.77
N ALA A 13 -1.06 21.64 9.56
CA ALA A 13 -1.90 22.78 9.21
C ALA A 13 -3.39 22.46 9.35
N CYS A 14 -3.84 21.27 8.91
CA CYS A 14 -5.22 20.82 9.09
C CYS A 14 -5.60 20.60 10.56
N VAL A 15 -4.67 20.13 11.39
CA VAL A 15 -4.90 19.98 12.84
C VAL A 15 -5.07 21.36 13.48
N LEU A 16 -4.21 22.31 13.16
CA LEU A 16 -4.28 23.69 13.68
C LEU A 16 -5.57 24.41 13.26
N SER A 17 -6.10 24.12 12.07
CA SER A 17 -7.39 24.67 11.60
C SER A 17 -8.62 23.90 12.08
N GLY A 18 -8.46 22.87 12.91
CA GLY A 18 -9.55 22.04 13.43
C GLY A 18 -10.05 20.95 12.48
N LEU A 19 -9.63 20.94 11.21
CA LEU A 19 -10.01 19.94 10.21
C LEU A 19 -9.48 18.53 10.51
N GLY A 20 -8.44 18.42 11.34
CA GLY A 20 -7.85 17.15 11.78
C GLY A 20 -8.68 16.38 12.81
N TYR A 21 -9.71 16.99 13.42
CA TYR A 21 -10.50 16.36 14.48
C TYR A 21 -11.28 15.13 14.00
N ASN A 22 -11.14 14.02 14.74
CA ASN A 22 -11.73 12.72 14.43
C ASN A 22 -12.41 12.06 15.65
N GLY A 23 -13.04 12.87 16.52
CA GLY A 23 -13.72 12.36 17.72
C GLY A 23 -12.78 12.09 18.90
N VAL A 24 -13.32 11.43 19.92
CA VAL A 24 -12.61 11.05 21.15
C VAL A 24 -12.47 9.53 21.20
N ASP A 25 -11.29 9.07 21.58
CA ASP A 25 -11.04 7.66 21.81
C ASP A 25 -11.79 7.17 23.07
N MET A 26 -12.64 6.16 22.91
CA MET A 26 -13.48 5.65 24.01
C MET A 26 -12.69 4.94 25.11
N VAL A 27 -11.48 4.46 24.82
CA VAL A 27 -10.65 3.73 25.81
C VAL A 27 -9.74 4.70 26.56
N THR A 28 -9.09 5.62 25.84
CA THR A 28 -8.09 6.52 26.40
C THR A 28 -8.63 7.89 26.79
N GLY A 29 -9.85 8.24 26.35
CA GLY A 29 -10.46 9.56 26.55
C GLY A 29 -9.77 10.70 25.78
N ARG A 30 -8.78 10.39 24.92
CA ARG A 30 -8.00 11.40 24.19
C ARG A 30 -8.66 11.78 22.87
N VAL A 31 -8.57 13.06 22.52
CA VAL A 31 -9.01 13.57 21.21
C VAL A 31 -8.13 12.99 20.10
N LYS A 32 -8.77 12.50 19.04
CA LYS A 32 -8.10 12.01 17.83
C LYS A 32 -7.94 13.15 16.82
N TRP A 33 -6.70 13.33 16.36
CA TRP A 33 -6.34 14.35 15.38
C TRP A 33 -5.88 13.76 14.04
N ASP A 34 -6.35 12.56 13.71
CA ASP A 34 -5.88 11.79 12.55
C ASP A 34 -6.85 11.82 11.36
N ARG A 35 -7.85 12.72 11.35
CA ARG A 35 -8.83 12.85 10.25
C ARG A 35 -8.21 13.24 8.92
N MET A 36 -7.05 13.88 8.91
CA MET A 36 -6.35 14.27 7.67
C MET A 36 -5.04 13.51 7.47
N LYS A 37 -4.77 12.49 8.30
CA LYS A 37 -3.57 11.67 8.19
C LYS A 37 -3.50 11.00 6.83
N ASN A 38 -2.41 11.23 6.11
CA ASN A 38 -2.22 10.70 4.76
C ASN A 38 -1.06 9.70 4.64
N ALA A 39 -0.15 9.67 5.60
CA ALA A 39 0.86 8.62 5.70
C ALA A 39 1.04 8.18 7.15
N ARG A 40 1.42 6.90 7.33
CA ARG A 40 1.78 6.32 8.62
C ARG A 40 3.19 5.73 8.51
N PRO A 41 4.26 6.52 8.74
CA PRO A 41 5.63 6.12 8.46
C PRO A 41 6.02 4.79 9.12
N PHE A 42 5.77 4.61 10.42
CA PHE A 42 6.09 3.35 11.10
C PHE A 42 5.38 2.14 10.46
N GLU A 43 4.10 2.27 10.12
CA GLU A 43 3.34 1.18 9.47
C GLU A 43 3.83 0.88 8.05
N LEU A 44 4.46 1.85 7.39
CA LEU A 44 5.06 1.70 6.06
C LEU A 44 6.42 1.02 6.14
N GLU A 45 7.32 1.56 6.96
CA GLU A 45 8.68 1.06 7.11
C GLU A 45 8.69 -0.37 7.67
N PHE A 46 7.69 -0.75 8.49
CA PHE A 46 7.57 -2.09 9.06
C PHE A 46 6.50 -2.96 8.39
N ALA A 47 5.97 -2.57 7.23
CA ALA A 47 4.98 -3.36 6.51
C ALA A 47 5.54 -4.74 6.09
N GLN A 48 4.81 -5.80 6.44
CA GLN A 48 5.10 -7.19 6.05
C GLN A 48 4.24 -7.70 4.89
N ALA A 49 3.42 -6.82 4.31
CA ALA A 49 2.59 -7.14 3.16
C ALA A 49 2.32 -5.89 2.32
N ALA A 50 2.35 -6.02 0.99
CA ALA A 50 2.08 -4.93 0.06
C ALA A 50 0.70 -4.27 0.29
N ASP A 51 -0.32 -5.06 0.62
CA ASP A 51 -1.66 -4.58 0.99
C ASP A 51 -1.66 -3.73 2.27
N SER A 52 -0.79 -4.04 3.24
CA SER A 52 -0.60 -3.19 4.42
C SER A 52 0.13 -1.90 4.05
N TYR A 53 1.14 -1.98 3.20
CA TYR A 53 1.90 -0.82 2.74
C TYR A 53 0.97 0.20 2.05
N VAL A 54 0.19 -0.25 1.06
CA VAL A 54 -0.71 0.62 0.28
C VAL A 54 -1.84 1.23 1.13
N ARG A 55 -2.30 0.56 2.20
CA ARG A 55 -3.28 1.14 3.13
C ARG A 55 -2.73 2.26 3.99
N ASN A 56 -1.41 2.26 4.23
CA ASN A 56 -0.73 3.22 5.10
C ASN A 56 -0.02 4.33 4.32
N TRP A 57 0.07 4.19 3.00
CA TRP A 57 0.60 5.18 2.06
C TRP A 57 -0.55 5.87 1.35
N ASN A 58 -0.57 7.20 1.37
CA ASN A 58 -1.62 7.99 0.72
C ASN A 58 -3.03 7.55 1.15
N VAL A 59 -3.23 7.46 2.48
CA VAL A 59 -4.43 6.89 3.12
C VAL A 59 -5.73 7.52 2.60
N ARG A 60 -5.73 8.82 2.30
CA ARG A 60 -6.92 9.54 1.81
C ARG A 60 -7.27 9.14 0.39
N THR A 61 -6.30 9.08 -0.52
CA THR A 61 -6.55 8.57 -1.88
C THR A 61 -6.96 7.11 -1.86
N HIS A 62 -6.35 6.28 -1.02
CA HIS A 62 -6.77 4.88 -0.87
C HIS A 62 -8.22 4.77 -0.39
N THR A 63 -8.61 5.58 0.61
CA THR A 63 -10.00 5.64 1.11
C THR A 63 -10.97 6.12 0.03
N TRP A 64 -10.59 7.15 -0.72
CA TRP A 64 -11.38 7.65 -1.84
C TRP A 64 -11.58 6.57 -2.93
N LEU A 65 -10.53 5.88 -3.35
CA LEU A 65 -10.63 4.77 -4.30
C LEU A 65 -11.53 3.65 -3.76
N ARG A 66 -11.42 3.32 -2.47
CA ARG A 66 -12.28 2.32 -1.83
C ARG A 66 -13.76 2.72 -1.92
N ASP A 67 -14.08 3.92 -1.45
CA ASP A 67 -15.46 4.34 -1.22
C ASP A 67 -16.18 4.76 -2.51
N TYR A 68 -15.45 5.34 -3.46
CA TYR A 68 -16.02 5.90 -4.69
C TYR A 68 -15.80 5.04 -5.93
N VAL A 69 -14.85 4.10 -5.92
CA VAL A 69 -14.59 3.20 -7.06
C VAL A 69 -14.86 1.75 -6.68
N TYR A 70 -14.08 1.19 -5.76
CA TYR A 70 -14.12 -0.24 -5.44
C TYR A 70 -15.51 -0.69 -4.96
N VAL A 71 -16.08 -0.04 -3.93
CA VAL A 71 -17.37 -0.41 -3.36
C VAL A 71 -18.50 -0.27 -4.40
N ARG A 72 -18.41 0.73 -5.27
CA ARG A 72 -19.40 0.97 -6.33
C ARG A 72 -19.37 -0.10 -7.42
N CYS A 73 -18.23 -0.74 -7.63
CA CYS A 73 -18.09 -1.82 -8.60
C CYS A 73 -18.37 -3.22 -8.03
N LEU A 74 -18.66 -3.37 -6.72
CA LEU A 74 -18.84 -4.69 -6.09
C LEU A 74 -19.98 -5.54 -6.70
N GLY A 75 -20.96 -4.91 -7.35
CA GLY A 75 -22.08 -5.60 -8.02
C GLY A 75 -21.69 -6.42 -9.26
N LEU A 76 -20.45 -6.33 -9.75
CA LEU A 76 -19.99 -6.97 -10.99
C LEU A 76 -19.64 -8.47 -10.84
N GLY A 77 -20.20 -9.16 -9.84
CA GLY A 77 -20.11 -10.62 -9.66
C GLY A 77 -18.77 -11.19 -9.19
N SER A 78 -17.64 -10.48 -9.37
CA SER A 78 -16.31 -10.91 -8.91
C SER A 78 -15.62 -9.85 -8.06
N ARG A 79 -14.81 -10.26 -7.07
CA ARG A 79 -13.95 -9.35 -6.28
C ARG A 79 -12.65 -8.98 -7.00
N PHE A 80 -12.34 -9.62 -8.12
CA PHE A 80 -11.15 -9.33 -8.93
C PHE A 80 -11.37 -8.09 -9.79
N LEU A 81 -12.50 -8.00 -10.48
CA LEU A 81 -12.78 -6.93 -11.43
C LEU A 81 -12.84 -5.53 -10.77
N PRO A 82 -13.52 -5.31 -9.62
CA PRO A 82 -13.50 -4.03 -8.90
C PRO A 82 -12.11 -3.60 -8.47
N ARG A 83 -11.24 -4.57 -8.14
CA ARG A 83 -9.85 -4.31 -7.77
C ARG A 83 -9.05 -3.84 -8.97
N MET A 84 -9.21 -4.49 -10.13
CA MET A 84 -8.53 -4.06 -11.37
C MET A 84 -8.99 -2.68 -11.80
N ILE A 85 -10.30 -2.40 -11.75
CA ILE A 85 -10.85 -1.08 -12.04
C ILE A 85 -10.24 -0.02 -11.10
N SER A 86 -10.13 -0.32 -9.80
CA SER A 86 -9.50 0.60 -8.84
C SER A 86 -8.03 0.89 -9.17
N PHE A 87 -7.26 -0.11 -9.62
CA PHE A 87 -5.89 0.10 -10.06
C PHE A 87 -5.80 0.92 -11.35
N ILE A 88 -6.71 0.72 -12.31
CA ILE A 88 -6.77 1.50 -13.55
C ILE A 88 -7.10 2.96 -13.25
N VAL A 89 -8.13 3.20 -12.43
CA VAL A 89 -8.51 4.57 -12.02
C VAL A 89 -7.36 5.23 -11.25
N SER A 90 -6.67 4.48 -10.38
CA SER A 90 -5.47 4.98 -9.72
C SER A 90 -4.37 5.35 -10.72
N ALA A 91 -4.11 4.51 -11.74
CA ALA A 91 -3.14 4.81 -12.80
C ALA A 91 -3.49 6.11 -13.54
N MET A 92 -4.74 6.25 -13.95
CA MET A 92 -5.23 7.45 -14.63
C MET A 92 -5.12 8.71 -13.75
N TRP A 93 -5.37 8.59 -12.44
CA TRP A 93 -5.22 9.69 -11.49
C TRP A 93 -3.76 10.19 -11.39
N HIS A 94 -2.79 9.31 -11.58
CA HIS A 94 -1.37 9.68 -11.67
C HIS A 94 -0.95 10.23 -13.04
N GLY A 95 -1.84 10.24 -14.03
CA GLY A 95 -1.62 10.77 -15.38
C GLY A 95 -1.34 9.71 -16.44
N PHE A 96 -1.32 10.13 -17.70
CA PHE A 96 -1.25 9.25 -18.89
C PHE A 96 0.15 8.75 -19.24
N ASN A 97 1.14 8.92 -18.35
CA ASN A 97 2.48 8.39 -18.59
C ASN A 97 2.44 6.84 -18.58
N PRO A 98 2.85 6.16 -19.67
CA PRO A 98 2.85 4.70 -19.75
C PRO A 98 3.61 3.99 -18.62
N ALA A 99 4.65 4.63 -18.07
CA ALA A 99 5.45 4.09 -16.96
C ALA A 99 4.59 3.84 -15.70
N HIS A 100 3.62 4.71 -15.41
CA HIS A 100 2.72 4.53 -14.25
C HIS A 100 1.87 3.26 -14.40
N TYR A 101 1.38 2.98 -15.61
CA TYR A 101 0.56 1.80 -15.88
C TYR A 101 1.34 0.50 -15.67
N LEU A 102 2.64 0.48 -15.99
CA LEU A 102 3.51 -0.65 -15.66
C LEU A 102 3.56 -0.91 -14.15
N SER A 103 3.76 0.14 -13.35
CA SER A 103 3.80 0.05 -11.89
C SER A 103 2.49 -0.49 -11.32
N PHE A 104 1.35 0.01 -11.81
CA PHE A 104 0.03 -0.42 -11.35
C PHE A 104 -0.32 -1.85 -11.78
N ALA A 105 0.07 -2.26 -12.97
CA ALA A 105 -0.07 -3.65 -13.42
C ALA A 105 0.78 -4.59 -12.55
N ALA A 106 2.05 -4.24 -12.29
CA ALA A 106 2.91 -5.01 -11.39
C ALA A 106 2.33 -5.08 -9.97
N ALA A 107 1.86 -3.96 -9.43
CA ALA A 107 1.22 -3.89 -8.12
C ALA A 107 -0.02 -4.80 -8.03
N ALA A 108 -0.86 -4.82 -9.07
CA ALA A 108 -2.06 -5.63 -9.12
C ALA A 108 -1.76 -7.14 -9.08
N ILE A 109 -0.78 -7.58 -9.88
CA ILE A 109 -0.33 -8.98 -9.95
C ILE A 109 0.30 -9.40 -8.62
N ILE A 110 1.30 -8.63 -8.16
CA ILE A 110 2.06 -8.95 -6.97
C ILE A 110 1.17 -8.95 -5.73
N GLN A 111 0.26 -7.98 -5.57
CA GLN A 111 -0.66 -7.98 -4.43
C GLN A 111 -1.58 -9.21 -4.44
N THR A 112 -2.00 -9.67 -5.62
CA THR A 112 -2.84 -10.86 -5.73
C THR A 112 -2.07 -12.12 -5.32
N ILE A 113 -0.85 -12.29 -5.81
CA ILE A 113 0.04 -13.40 -5.45
C ILE A 113 0.40 -13.35 -3.96
N ALA A 114 0.88 -12.21 -3.46
CA ALA A 114 1.29 -12.03 -2.07
C ALA A 114 0.14 -12.28 -1.09
N LYS A 115 -1.09 -11.86 -1.42
CA LYS A 115 -2.28 -12.13 -0.61
C LYS A 115 -2.63 -13.62 -0.59
N GLY A 116 -2.51 -14.31 -1.72
CA GLY A 116 -2.67 -15.77 -1.80
C GLY A 116 -1.62 -16.50 -0.97
N ALA A 117 -0.34 -16.21 -1.21
CA ALA A 117 0.80 -16.80 -0.50
C ALA A 117 0.70 -16.58 1.01
N ARG A 118 0.39 -15.36 1.48
CA ARG A 118 0.23 -15.07 2.90
C ARG A 118 -0.90 -15.88 3.55
N ARG A 119 -2.02 -16.11 2.84
CA ARG A 119 -3.14 -16.92 3.36
C ARG A 119 -2.75 -18.39 3.55
N GLN A 120 -1.88 -18.93 2.71
CA GLN A 120 -1.46 -20.33 2.77
C GLN A 120 -0.26 -20.53 3.71
N ILE A 121 0.70 -19.59 3.71
CA ILE A 121 1.99 -19.75 4.40
C ILE A 121 1.90 -19.27 5.85
N ARG A 122 1.22 -18.15 6.15
CA ARG A 122 1.18 -17.58 7.50
C ARG A 122 0.64 -18.56 8.55
N PRO A 123 -0.41 -19.37 8.30
CA PRO A 123 -0.91 -20.32 9.29
C PRO A 123 0.12 -21.35 9.77
N VAL A 124 1.14 -21.68 8.96
CA VAL A 124 2.22 -22.62 9.33
C VAL A 124 3.08 -22.07 10.49
N PHE A 125 3.09 -20.76 10.68
CA PHE A 125 3.86 -20.07 11.73
C PHE A 125 3.00 -19.67 12.93
N LEU A 126 1.77 -20.18 13.01
CA LEU A 126 0.86 -20.00 14.13
C LEU A 126 0.57 -21.36 14.75
N ASP A 127 0.31 -21.40 16.05
CA ASP A 127 -0.15 -22.62 16.71
C ASP A 127 -1.65 -22.89 16.46
N ARG A 128 -2.19 -23.93 17.10
CA ARG A 128 -3.61 -24.32 16.95
C ARG A 128 -4.58 -23.28 17.53
N GLN A 129 -4.12 -22.45 18.45
CA GLN A 129 -4.87 -21.38 19.10
C GLN A 129 -4.76 -20.06 18.31
N GLY A 130 -3.82 -19.99 17.37
CA GLY A 130 -3.52 -18.80 16.57
C GLY A 130 -2.40 -17.94 17.13
N ASP A 131 -1.73 -18.38 18.20
CA ASP A 131 -0.63 -17.68 18.83
C ASP A 131 0.68 -17.85 18.02
N PRO A 132 1.62 -16.90 18.12
CA PRO A 132 2.90 -16.96 17.43
C PRO A 132 3.75 -18.19 17.76
N ALA A 133 4.06 -19.02 16.76
CA ALA A 133 5.10 -20.04 16.91
C ALA A 133 6.50 -19.38 17.06
N ARG A 134 7.46 -20.09 17.66
CA ARG A 134 8.86 -19.60 17.81
C ARG A 134 9.51 -19.21 16.48
N THR A 135 9.10 -19.85 15.39
CA THR A 135 9.59 -19.60 14.02
C THR A 135 8.97 -18.37 13.37
N LYS A 136 7.86 -17.83 13.93
CA LYS A 136 7.14 -16.68 13.36
C LYS A 136 8.03 -15.44 13.21
N LYS A 137 8.97 -15.21 14.14
CA LYS A 137 9.91 -14.08 14.05
C LYS A 137 10.73 -14.09 12.76
N TYR A 138 11.14 -15.27 12.27
CA TYR A 138 11.91 -15.38 11.04
C TYR A 138 11.01 -15.13 9.81
N TYR A 139 9.78 -15.65 9.85
CA TYR A 139 8.77 -15.35 8.84
C TYR A 139 8.47 -13.85 8.75
N ASP A 140 8.33 -13.19 9.90
CA ASP A 140 8.05 -11.75 10.00
C ASP A 140 9.19 -10.90 9.42
N VAL A 141 10.44 -11.22 9.75
CA VAL A 141 11.63 -10.54 9.20
C VAL A 141 11.75 -10.77 7.69
N LEU A 142 11.56 -12.01 7.23
CA LEU A 142 11.64 -12.36 5.81
C LEU A 142 10.53 -11.65 5.01
N THR A 143 9.29 -11.70 5.49
CA THR A 143 8.16 -11.07 4.79
C THR A 143 8.23 -9.56 4.81
N TRP A 144 8.78 -8.96 5.88
CA TRP A 144 9.14 -7.54 5.91
C TRP A 144 10.14 -7.21 4.80
N LEU A 145 11.29 -7.88 4.77
CA LEU A 145 12.35 -7.62 3.77
C LEU A 145 11.82 -7.80 2.35
N LEU A 146 11.13 -8.91 2.08
CA LEU A 146 10.52 -9.18 0.77
C LEU A 146 9.51 -8.10 0.40
N THR A 147 8.69 -7.62 1.35
CA THR A 147 7.72 -6.55 1.07
C THR A 147 8.43 -5.25 0.70
N GLN A 148 9.44 -4.84 1.45
CA GLN A 148 10.18 -3.60 1.18
C GLN A 148 10.87 -3.65 -0.19
N LEU A 149 11.54 -4.75 -0.51
CA LEU A 149 12.19 -4.95 -1.82
C LEU A 149 11.16 -4.96 -2.96
N THR A 150 10.04 -5.66 -2.76
CA THR A 150 8.98 -5.76 -3.76
C THR A 150 8.34 -4.41 -4.03
N VAL A 151 8.04 -3.63 -2.99
CA VAL A 151 7.50 -2.29 -3.12
C VAL A 151 8.52 -1.39 -3.83
N ALA A 152 9.78 -1.39 -3.41
CA ALA A 152 10.83 -0.62 -4.08
C ALA A 152 10.91 -0.94 -5.58
N PHE A 153 10.84 -2.22 -5.95
CA PHE A 153 10.81 -2.66 -7.33
C PHE A 153 9.59 -2.14 -8.11
N ILE A 154 8.39 -2.26 -7.55
CA ILE A 154 7.13 -1.81 -8.18
C ILE A 154 7.15 -0.30 -8.47
N PHE A 155 7.74 0.50 -7.58
CA PHE A 155 7.74 1.96 -7.68
C PHE A 155 8.86 2.54 -8.56
N VAL A 156 9.74 1.73 -9.14
CA VAL A 156 10.80 2.21 -10.06
C VAL A 156 10.23 3.12 -11.18
N PRO A 157 9.13 2.77 -11.88
CA PRO A 157 8.62 3.63 -12.96
C PRO A 157 7.94 4.93 -12.47
N PHE A 158 7.68 5.07 -11.17
CA PHE A 158 7.29 6.35 -10.57
C PHE A 158 8.49 7.27 -10.30
N ILE A 159 9.68 6.69 -10.15
CA ILE A 159 10.93 7.44 -9.93
C ILE A 159 11.52 7.86 -11.27
N PHE A 160 11.46 6.98 -12.27
CA PHE A 160 11.96 7.22 -13.61
C PHE A 160 10.78 7.43 -14.59
N PRO A 161 10.39 8.68 -14.87
CA PRO A 161 9.24 8.95 -15.73
C PRO A 161 9.46 8.54 -17.20
N ASP A 162 10.70 8.30 -17.62
CA ASP A 162 10.98 7.74 -18.95
C ASP A 162 10.65 6.25 -19.01
N PHE A 163 9.81 5.88 -19.97
CA PHE A 163 9.34 4.51 -20.16
C PHE A 163 10.48 3.55 -20.51
N GLY A 164 11.39 3.96 -21.41
CA GLY A 164 12.52 3.15 -21.84
C GLY A 164 13.46 2.85 -20.68
N THR A 165 13.80 3.87 -19.90
CA THR A 165 14.65 3.78 -18.71
C THR A 165 14.03 2.86 -17.66
N SER A 166 12.74 2.99 -17.40
CA SER A 166 12.01 2.11 -16.46
C SER A 166 12.10 0.64 -16.85
N VAL A 167 11.88 0.33 -18.13
CA VAL A 167 11.96 -1.05 -18.66
C VAL A 167 13.39 -1.57 -18.57
N VAL A 168 14.40 -0.78 -18.93
CA VAL A 168 15.81 -1.17 -18.85
C VAL A 168 16.22 -1.47 -17.40
N VAL A 169 15.83 -0.62 -16.44
CA VAL A 169 16.13 -0.84 -15.03
C VAL A 169 15.48 -2.14 -14.54
N TRP A 170 14.21 -2.39 -14.88
CA TRP A 170 13.54 -3.64 -14.52
C TRP A 170 14.19 -4.87 -15.15
N LYS A 171 14.53 -4.84 -16.44
CA LYS A 171 15.25 -5.94 -17.11
C LYS A 171 16.56 -6.28 -16.41
N ARG A 172 17.38 -5.25 -16.14
CA ARG A 172 18.66 -5.41 -15.43
C ARG A 172 18.48 -5.95 -14.01
N THR A 173 17.44 -5.51 -13.31
CA THR A 173 17.14 -5.98 -11.95
C THR A 173 16.64 -7.43 -11.93
N MET A 174 15.92 -7.86 -12.98
CA MET A 174 15.42 -9.23 -13.14
C MET A 174 16.43 -10.18 -13.80
N GLY A 175 17.61 -9.69 -14.20
CA GLY A 175 18.61 -10.49 -14.91
C GLY A 175 18.15 -10.96 -16.30
N ILE A 176 17.17 -10.26 -16.90
CA ILE A 176 16.66 -10.56 -18.24
C ILE A 176 17.56 -9.81 -19.24
N PRO A 177 18.18 -10.49 -20.22
CA PRO A 177 19.04 -9.85 -21.21
C PRO A 177 18.32 -8.80 -22.08
#